data_AF-A0A9D4NCI6-F1
#
_entry.id   AF-A0A9D4NCI6-F1
#
_cell.length_a   1.000
_cell.length_b   1.000
_cell.length_c   1.000
_cell.angle_alpha   90.00
_cell.angle_beta   90.00
_cell.angle_gamma   90.00
#
_symmetry.space_group_name_H-M   'P 1'
#
loop_
_entity.id
_entity.type
_entity.pdbx_description
1 polymer ?
#
loop_
_entity_poly.entity_id
_entity_poly.type
_entity_poly.pdbx_seq_one_letter_code
_entity_poly.pdbx_strand_id
1 'polypeptide(L)'
;MSFIAGFLLFSLIASSQSMVCFQGICDNIQKPVEHCKGTTIKNGGFCGCYDVCAKQEGDECDAEAVRDRLPLGKCDVGLTCQAQSNMMFGSGKCVKNTKQAARETHTVCQQRRMQSMISMVVYRGQWFPKCDEEGLFMPEQCDNTGMCFCVDIHSGAVHQETKVQGSANCMPTTVAP
;
A
#
# COMPACT_ATOMS: atom_id res chain seq x y z
N MET A 1 2.49 -68.63 29.92
CA MET A 1 1.09 -68.78 29.49
C MET A 1 0.31 -67.70 30.24
N SER A 2 0.03 -66.57 29.59
CA SER A 2 -1.35 -66.14 29.25
C SER A 2 -2.02 -65.38 30.42
N PHE A 3 -2.55 -64.16 30.31
CA PHE A 3 -2.94 -63.30 29.18
C PHE A 3 -3.09 -61.83 29.67
N ILE A 4 -2.66 -60.86 28.83
CA ILE A 4 -3.25 -59.51 28.58
C ILE A 4 -3.20 -58.53 29.78
N ALA A 5 -2.08 -57.87 30.05
CA ALA A 5 -1.69 -56.60 29.41
C ALA A 5 -2.89 -55.65 29.23
N GLY A 6 -3.21 -54.91 30.29
CA GLY A 6 -4.19 -53.83 30.26
C GLY A 6 -3.92 -52.92 29.06
N PHE A 7 -4.95 -52.78 28.23
CA PHE A 7 -5.00 -51.84 27.11
C PHE A 7 -4.73 -50.42 27.63
N LEU A 8 -3.45 -50.06 27.64
CA LEU A 8 -3.03 -48.67 27.67
C LEU A 8 -3.58 -48.05 26.39
N LEU A 9 -4.61 -47.23 26.57
CA LEU A 9 -4.99 -46.15 25.66
C LEU A 9 -3.79 -45.21 25.52
N PHE A 10 -2.75 -45.65 24.81
CA PHE A 10 -1.82 -44.75 24.16
C PHE A 10 -2.57 -44.18 22.96
N SER A 11 -3.41 -43.19 23.23
CA SER A 11 -3.85 -42.23 22.23
C SER A 11 -2.59 -41.75 21.51
N LEU A 12 -2.46 -42.13 20.24
CA LEU A 12 -1.54 -41.50 19.31
C LEU A 12 -2.01 -40.05 19.18
N ILE A 13 -1.60 -39.20 20.11
CA ILE A 13 -1.64 -37.76 19.90
C ILE A 13 -0.56 -37.52 18.86
N ALA A 14 -0.96 -37.55 17.59
CA ALA A 14 -0.24 -36.86 16.55
C ALA A 14 -0.25 -35.40 16.97
N SER A 15 0.78 -34.96 17.70
CA SER A 15 0.94 -33.56 18.03
C SER A 15 1.21 -32.84 16.72
N SER A 16 0.17 -32.24 16.16
CA SER A 16 0.30 -31.22 15.12
C SER A 16 1.04 -30.05 15.76
N GLN A 17 2.37 -30.10 15.77
CA GLN A 17 3.17 -28.96 16.16
C GLN A 17 3.13 -27.96 15.01
N SER A 18 2.09 -27.14 14.99
CA SER A 18 2.20 -25.84 14.35
C SER A 18 3.32 -25.09 15.07
N MET A 19 4.33 -24.65 14.34
CA MET A 19 5.38 -23.80 14.92
C MET A 19 4.74 -22.48 15.34
N VAL A 20 4.48 -22.31 16.63
CA VAL A 20 3.97 -21.06 17.21
C VAL A 20 5.14 -20.21 17.66
N CYS A 21 5.17 -18.95 17.23
CA CYS A 21 6.16 -17.98 17.68
C CYS A 21 5.95 -17.67 19.17
N PHE A 22 7.01 -17.78 19.98
CA PHE A 22 6.97 -17.52 21.42
C PHE A 22 8.01 -16.45 21.82
N GLN A 23 7.83 -15.85 23.00
CA GLN A 23 8.75 -14.84 23.54
C GLN A 23 10.12 -15.48 23.83
N GLY A 24 11.17 -15.01 23.16
CA GLY A 24 12.54 -15.55 23.23
C GLY A 24 12.97 -16.36 21.99
N ILE A 25 12.08 -16.58 21.02
CA ILE A 25 12.43 -17.32 19.79
C ILE A 25 13.49 -16.61 18.93
N CYS A 26 13.61 -15.29 19.08
CA CYS A 26 14.54 -14.47 18.31
C CYS A 26 15.99 -14.48 18.85
N ASP A 27 16.21 -14.93 20.08
CA ASP A 27 17.50 -14.75 20.79
C ASP A 27 18.65 -15.56 20.17
N ASN A 28 18.34 -16.63 19.43
CA ASN A 28 19.33 -17.50 18.77
C ASN A 28 19.21 -17.52 17.24
N ILE A 29 18.60 -16.50 16.65
CA ILE A 29 18.41 -16.44 15.20
C ILE A 29 19.49 -15.60 14.54
N GLN A 30 20.17 -16.21 13.56
CA GLN A 30 21.17 -15.52 12.76
C GLN A 30 20.48 -14.74 11.62
N LYS A 31 20.66 -13.41 11.61
CA LYS A 31 20.13 -12.51 10.57
C LYS A 31 20.81 -12.77 9.20
N PRO A 32 20.07 -12.90 8.10
CA PRO A 32 20.65 -12.94 6.75
C PRO A 32 20.83 -11.52 6.17
N VAL A 33 22.06 -11.25 5.76
CA VAL A 33 22.57 -10.31 4.73
C VAL A 33 21.98 -8.88 4.70
N GLU A 34 22.82 -7.89 5.03
CA GLU A 34 22.47 -6.44 5.05
C GLU A 34 22.57 -5.71 3.69
N HIS A 35 22.95 -6.40 2.60
CA HIS A 35 23.08 -5.79 1.26
C HIS A 35 21.94 -6.24 0.34
N CYS A 36 20.73 -5.72 0.59
CA CYS A 36 19.60 -5.96 -0.29
C CYS A 36 19.75 -5.20 -1.62
N LYS A 37 19.45 -5.87 -2.74
CA LYS A 37 19.40 -5.23 -4.07
C LYS A 37 18.27 -4.20 -4.19
N GLY A 38 17.22 -4.35 -3.39
CA GLY A 38 16.10 -3.42 -3.32
C GLY A 38 15.70 -3.14 -1.87
N THR A 39 14.41 -2.90 -1.63
CA THR A 39 13.97 -2.48 -0.29
C THR A 39 14.00 -3.62 0.72
N THR A 40 13.97 -3.24 1.99
CA THR A 40 14.01 -4.16 3.12
C THR A 40 12.62 -4.25 3.76
N ILE A 41 12.11 -5.47 3.88
CA ILE A 41 10.83 -5.77 4.54
C ILE A 41 11.10 -5.93 6.03
N LYS A 42 10.54 -5.02 6.82
CA LYS A 42 10.65 -5.04 8.28
C LYS A 42 9.99 -6.27 8.87
N ASN A 43 10.70 -6.99 9.75
CA ASN A 43 10.20 -8.18 10.43
C ASN A 43 9.63 -9.24 9.46
N GLY A 44 10.21 -9.37 8.26
CA GLY A 44 9.77 -10.36 7.28
C GLY A 44 10.44 -11.74 7.44
N GLY A 45 11.42 -11.84 8.35
CA GLY A 45 12.10 -13.09 8.71
C GLY A 45 11.29 -14.00 9.60
N PHE A 46 11.86 -15.14 9.98
CA PHE A 46 11.21 -16.14 10.83
C PHE A 46 10.66 -15.51 12.12
N CYS A 47 9.36 -15.72 12.40
CA CYS A 47 8.64 -15.13 13.53
C CYS A 47 8.78 -13.60 13.68
N GLY A 48 9.13 -12.90 12.59
CA GLY A 48 9.37 -11.45 12.60
C GLY A 48 10.65 -11.03 13.30
N CYS A 49 11.60 -11.94 13.53
CA CYS A 49 12.81 -11.67 14.31
C CYS A 49 13.86 -10.82 13.59
N TYR A 50 13.78 -10.70 12.26
CA TYR A 50 14.73 -9.93 11.46
C TYR A 50 14.10 -9.45 10.17
N ASP A 51 14.78 -8.49 9.54
CA ASP A 51 14.39 -7.91 8.27
C ASP A 51 14.88 -8.78 7.10
N VAL A 52 14.12 -8.81 6.01
CA VAL A 52 14.49 -9.56 4.80
C VAL A 52 14.43 -8.68 3.57
N CYS A 53 15.18 -9.04 2.53
CA CYS A 53 15.14 -8.32 1.27
C CYS A 53 13.82 -8.57 0.53
N ALA A 54 13.27 -7.51 -0.07
CA ALA A 54 12.13 -7.63 -0.96
C ALA A 54 12.53 -8.29 -2.29
N LYS A 55 11.62 -9.12 -2.83
CA LYS A 55 11.81 -9.84 -4.10
C LYS A 55 11.77 -8.86 -5.28
N GLN A 56 12.71 -9.02 -6.20
CA GLN A 56 12.88 -8.15 -7.36
C GLN A 56 12.01 -8.62 -8.53
N GLU A 57 11.97 -7.84 -9.62
CA GLU A 57 11.22 -8.20 -10.81
C GLU A 57 11.68 -9.55 -11.39
N GLY A 58 10.72 -10.44 -11.66
CA GLY A 58 10.93 -11.79 -12.17
C GLY A 58 11.12 -12.87 -11.10
N ASP A 59 11.37 -12.49 -9.85
CA ASP A 59 11.53 -13.43 -8.74
C ASP A 59 10.22 -14.15 -8.40
N GLU A 60 10.34 -15.38 -7.89
CA GLU A 60 9.21 -16.15 -7.41
C GLU A 60 8.68 -15.62 -6.07
N CYS A 61 7.36 -15.57 -5.96
CA CYS A 61 6.61 -15.06 -4.82
C CYS A 61 5.37 -15.91 -4.58
N ASP A 62 4.79 -15.83 -3.39
CA ASP A 62 3.50 -16.47 -3.11
C ASP A 62 2.36 -15.50 -3.43
N ALA A 63 1.48 -15.90 -4.35
CA ALA A 63 0.26 -15.17 -4.67
C ALA A 63 -0.84 -15.42 -3.61
N GLU A 64 -0.82 -16.61 -2.98
CA GLU A 64 -1.73 -16.97 -1.89
C GLU A 64 -0.98 -17.55 -0.68
N ALA A 65 -1.51 -17.30 0.53
CA ALA A 65 -1.01 -17.89 1.76
C ALA A 65 -1.33 -19.40 1.81
N VAL A 66 -0.42 -20.21 1.30
CA VAL A 66 -0.52 -21.67 1.40
C VAL A 66 -0.19 -22.10 2.84
N ARG A 67 -1.17 -22.66 3.55
CA ARG A 67 -0.91 -23.33 4.83
C ARG A 67 -0.01 -24.54 4.55
N ASP A 68 1.04 -24.70 5.35
CA ASP A 68 2.03 -25.80 5.31
C ASP A 68 3.26 -25.65 4.39
N ARG A 69 3.51 -24.46 3.79
CA ARG A 69 4.77 -24.18 3.07
C ARG A 69 5.47 -22.93 3.63
N LEU A 70 6.82 -22.94 3.61
CA LEU A 70 7.62 -21.77 3.96
C LEU A 70 7.38 -20.64 2.93
N PRO A 71 6.99 -19.43 3.36
CA PRO A 71 6.71 -18.35 2.43
C PRO A 71 7.97 -17.94 1.65
N LEU A 72 7.84 -17.83 0.33
CA LEU A 72 8.88 -17.41 -0.62
C LEU A 72 9.26 -15.93 -0.42
N GLY A 73 8.37 -15.11 0.13
CA GLY A 73 8.58 -13.69 0.42
C GLY A 73 7.73 -12.75 -0.42
N LYS A 74 7.74 -11.45 -0.09
CA LYS A 74 6.95 -10.42 -0.80
C LYS A 74 7.79 -9.68 -1.83
N CYS A 75 7.13 -9.22 -2.89
CA CYS A 75 7.71 -8.36 -3.92
C CYS A 75 8.04 -6.96 -3.41
N ASP A 76 9.02 -6.32 -4.05
CA ASP A 76 9.45 -4.94 -3.79
C ASP A 76 8.36 -3.91 -4.11
N VAL A 77 8.57 -2.67 -3.66
CA VAL A 77 7.68 -1.54 -3.90
C VAL A 77 7.46 -1.36 -5.41
N GLY A 78 6.20 -1.21 -5.81
CA GLY A 78 5.83 -1.09 -7.23
C GLY A 78 5.80 -2.42 -7.99
N LEU A 79 6.02 -3.56 -7.33
CA LEU A 79 5.85 -4.89 -7.88
C LEU A 79 4.63 -5.59 -7.24
N THR A 80 3.97 -6.47 -7.99
CA THR A 80 2.89 -7.33 -7.51
C THR A 80 3.22 -8.79 -7.82
N CYS A 81 2.82 -9.70 -6.94
CA CYS A 81 2.94 -11.12 -7.23
C CYS A 81 1.81 -11.52 -8.18
N GLN A 82 2.15 -11.88 -9.42
CA GLN A 82 1.18 -12.35 -10.40
C GLN A 82 1.20 -13.88 -10.44
N ALA A 83 0.11 -14.50 -10.00
CA ALA A 83 -0.07 -15.95 -10.07
C ALA A 83 0.09 -16.43 -11.51
N GLN A 84 0.91 -17.46 -11.72
CA GLN A 84 1.07 -18.08 -13.04
C GLN A 84 0.29 -19.40 -13.05
N SER A 85 -0.62 -19.56 -14.04
CA SER A 85 -1.49 -20.74 -14.14
C SER A 85 -0.75 -22.07 -14.34
N ASN A 86 0.53 -22.01 -14.71
CA ASN A 86 1.39 -23.17 -14.96
C ASN A 86 2.28 -23.53 -13.77
N MET A 87 2.19 -22.80 -12.65
CA MET A 87 2.94 -23.08 -11.42
C MET A 87 2.03 -23.77 -10.39
N MET A 88 2.53 -24.87 -9.84
CA MET A 88 1.80 -25.72 -8.87
C MET A 88 1.74 -25.00 -7.50
N PHE A 89 0.53 -24.78 -6.96
CA PHE A 89 0.23 -24.21 -5.64
C PHE A 89 0.53 -22.71 -5.44
N GLY A 90 -0.28 -21.82 -6.03
CA GLY A 90 -0.43 -20.44 -5.55
C GLY A 90 0.84 -19.58 -5.58
N SER A 91 1.88 -20.01 -6.31
CA SER A 91 3.09 -19.23 -6.54
C SER A 91 2.98 -18.43 -7.83
N GLY A 92 3.65 -17.29 -7.87
CA GLY A 92 3.66 -16.36 -8.97
C GLY A 92 5.04 -15.75 -9.19
N LYS A 93 5.08 -14.73 -10.04
CA LYS A 93 6.28 -13.92 -10.24
C LYS A 93 6.02 -12.46 -9.89
N CYS A 94 7.03 -11.81 -9.33
CA CYS A 94 7.02 -10.38 -9.11
C CYS A 94 7.07 -9.66 -10.45
N VAL A 95 5.99 -8.96 -10.80
CA VAL A 95 5.90 -8.16 -12.03
C VAL A 95 5.64 -6.72 -11.65
N LYS A 96 6.01 -5.77 -12.53
CA LYS A 96 5.66 -4.36 -12.32
C LYS A 96 4.17 -4.21 -12.14
N ASN A 97 3.79 -3.58 -11.04
CA ASN A 97 2.42 -3.25 -10.76
C ASN A 97 2.03 -2.05 -11.62
N THR A 98 1.62 -2.34 -12.87
CA THR A 98 1.11 -1.33 -13.81
C THR A 98 -0.12 -0.59 -13.27
N LYS A 99 -0.83 -1.17 -12.28
CA LYS A 99 -1.92 -0.52 -11.56
C LYS A 99 -1.46 0.45 -10.46
N GLN A 100 -0.28 0.25 -9.85
CA GLN A 100 0.34 1.20 -8.91
C GLN A 100 1.12 2.30 -9.62
N ALA A 101 1.80 2.00 -10.74
CA ALA A 101 2.44 3.03 -11.56
C ALA A 101 1.43 4.06 -12.10
N ALA A 102 0.17 3.66 -12.29
CA ALA A 102 -0.94 4.56 -12.61
C ALA A 102 -1.54 5.28 -11.39
N ARG A 103 -1.24 4.84 -10.16
CA ARG A 103 -1.75 5.42 -8.91
C ARG A 103 -0.80 6.48 -8.32
N GLU A 104 0.47 6.52 -8.75
CA GLU A 104 1.51 7.41 -8.24
C GLU A 104 1.71 8.73 -9.02
N THR A 105 0.78 9.13 -9.88
CA THR A 105 0.86 10.45 -10.54
C THR A 105 -0.44 11.23 -10.47
N HIS A 106 -1.16 11.13 -9.34
CA HIS A 106 -2.15 12.15 -9.02
C HIS A 106 -1.52 13.20 -8.12
N THR A 107 -1.42 14.42 -8.65
CA THR A 107 -1.04 15.59 -7.85
C THR A 107 -2.11 15.89 -6.79
N VAL A 108 -1.76 16.76 -5.82
CA VAL A 108 -2.70 17.17 -4.77
C VAL A 108 -4.01 17.72 -5.36
N CYS A 109 -3.94 18.54 -6.42
CA CYS A 109 -5.14 19.07 -7.08
C CYS A 109 -5.97 17.96 -7.74
N GLN A 110 -5.34 17.08 -8.52
CA GLN A 110 -6.03 16.00 -9.23
C GLN A 110 -6.71 15.04 -8.26
N GLN A 111 -6.04 14.70 -7.16
CA GLN A 111 -6.60 13.87 -6.11
C GLN A 111 -7.80 14.54 -5.45
N ARG A 112 -7.71 15.84 -5.13
CA ARG A 112 -8.83 16.59 -4.53
C ARG A 112 -10.00 16.75 -5.48
N ARG A 113 -9.73 16.94 -6.78
CA ARG A 113 -10.76 16.94 -7.84
C ARG A 113 -11.49 15.61 -7.91
N MET A 114 -10.76 14.50 -7.93
CA MET A 114 -11.36 13.16 -7.90
C MET A 114 -12.22 12.97 -6.65
N GLN A 115 -11.70 13.34 -5.47
CA GLN A 115 -12.44 13.25 -4.21
C GLN A 115 -13.74 14.07 -4.23
N SER A 116 -13.72 15.28 -4.82
CA SER A 116 -14.91 16.11 -4.95
C SER A 116 -16.00 15.50 -5.83
N MET A 117 -15.66 14.51 -6.66
CA MET A 117 -16.57 13.81 -7.58
C MET A 117 -16.99 12.41 -7.11
N ILE A 118 -16.53 11.94 -5.93
CA ILE A 118 -16.90 10.60 -5.41
C ILE A 118 -18.40 10.51 -5.09
N SER A 119 -18.99 11.60 -4.63
CA SER A 119 -20.41 11.67 -4.28
C SER A 119 -21.26 12.01 -5.49
N MET A 120 -22.36 11.29 -5.69
CA MET A 120 -23.41 11.66 -6.66
C MET A 120 -24.26 12.85 -6.20
N VAL A 121 -24.14 13.26 -4.93
CA VAL A 121 -24.84 14.41 -4.37
C VAL A 121 -23.97 15.65 -4.56
N VAL A 122 -24.52 16.63 -5.29
CA VAL A 122 -23.92 17.96 -5.44
C VAL A 122 -24.62 18.94 -4.50
N TYR A 123 -23.89 19.48 -3.52
CA TYR A 123 -24.45 20.45 -2.56
C TYR A 123 -24.11 21.89 -2.96
N ARG A 124 -24.92 22.85 -2.48
CA ARG A 124 -24.71 24.28 -2.73
C ARG A 124 -23.44 24.75 -2.02
N GLY A 125 -22.52 25.35 -2.76
CA GLY A 125 -21.20 25.78 -2.28
C GLY A 125 -20.11 24.72 -2.46
N GLN A 126 -20.40 23.63 -3.18
CA GLN A 126 -19.41 22.60 -3.46
C GLN A 126 -18.35 23.14 -4.43
N TRP A 127 -17.09 22.97 -4.02
CA TRP A 127 -15.94 23.32 -4.82
C TRP A 127 -15.39 22.09 -5.54
N PHE A 128 -15.25 22.20 -6.86
CA PHE A 128 -14.60 21.23 -7.73
C PHE A 128 -13.25 21.80 -8.18
N PRO A 129 -12.11 21.36 -7.62
CA PRO A 129 -10.80 21.88 -7.94
C PRO A 129 -10.50 21.89 -9.45
N LYS A 130 -10.04 23.03 -9.96
CA LYS A 130 -9.50 23.19 -11.30
C LYS A 130 -7.98 23.09 -11.23
N CYS A 131 -7.42 22.18 -12.03
CA CYS A 131 -6.00 21.94 -12.09
C CYS A 131 -5.47 22.36 -13.46
N ASP A 132 -4.21 22.80 -13.54
CA ASP A 132 -3.51 23.03 -14.80
C ASP A 132 -2.97 21.72 -15.41
N GLU A 133 -2.17 21.83 -16.49
CA GLU A 133 -1.62 20.69 -17.22
C GLU A 133 -0.60 19.91 -16.38
N GLU A 134 0.14 20.60 -15.51
CA GLU A 134 1.09 20.04 -14.55
C GLU A 134 0.39 19.43 -13.32
N GLY A 135 -0.91 19.68 -13.15
CA GLY A 135 -1.72 19.22 -12.03
C GLY A 135 -1.59 20.07 -10.77
N LEU A 136 -1.07 21.29 -10.84
CA LEU A 136 -1.15 22.27 -9.76
C LEU A 136 -2.54 22.92 -9.72
N PHE A 137 -2.88 23.56 -8.60
CA PHE A 137 -4.12 24.32 -8.51
C PHE A 137 -4.02 25.59 -9.35
N MET A 138 -5.04 25.85 -10.16
CA MET A 138 -5.20 27.19 -10.74
C MET A 138 -5.34 28.22 -9.60
N PRO A 139 -4.69 29.40 -9.69
CA PRO A 139 -4.70 30.39 -8.61
C PRO A 139 -6.11 30.83 -8.19
N GLU A 140 -7.01 30.98 -9.16
CA GLU A 140 -8.43 31.26 -8.92
C GLU A 140 -9.26 29.97 -8.99
N GLN A 141 -10.04 29.74 -7.94
CA GLN A 141 -10.94 28.61 -7.82
C GLN A 141 -12.36 29.11 -7.55
N CYS A 142 -13.36 28.36 -7.98
CA CYS A 142 -14.76 28.73 -7.78
C CYS A 142 -15.59 27.56 -7.29
N ASP A 143 -16.56 27.84 -6.42
CA ASP A 143 -17.60 26.89 -6.07
C ASP A 143 -18.76 26.91 -7.08
N ASN A 144 -19.67 25.93 -6.97
CA ASN A 144 -20.82 25.80 -7.84
C ASN A 144 -21.92 26.87 -7.63
N THR A 145 -21.73 27.81 -6.68
CA THR A 145 -22.60 28.99 -6.53
C THR A 145 -22.06 30.22 -7.24
N GLY A 146 -20.86 30.12 -7.85
CA GLY A 146 -20.20 31.25 -8.49
C GLY A 146 -19.44 32.14 -7.52
N MET A 147 -19.16 31.67 -6.30
CA MET A 147 -18.21 32.33 -5.43
C MET A 147 -16.80 31.84 -5.77
N CYS A 148 -15.91 32.76 -6.12
CA CYS A 148 -14.52 32.45 -6.39
C CYS A 148 -13.60 32.98 -5.27
N PHE A 149 -12.45 32.33 -5.13
CA PHE A 149 -11.46 32.59 -4.09
C PHE A 149 -10.07 32.18 -4.59
N CYS A 150 -9.04 32.74 -3.99
CA CYS A 150 -7.66 32.41 -4.28
C CYS A 150 -7.19 31.21 -3.45
N VAL A 151 -6.33 30.40 -4.07
CA VAL A 151 -5.70 29.26 -3.41
C VAL A 151 -4.20 29.23 -3.63
N ASP A 152 -3.49 28.60 -2.71
CA ASP A 152 -2.08 28.23 -2.91
C ASP A 152 -1.94 27.16 -4.01
N ILE A 153 -0.99 27.38 -4.94
CA ILE A 153 -0.85 26.56 -6.15
C ILE A 153 -0.45 25.10 -5.86
N HIS A 154 0.27 24.84 -4.77
CA HIS A 154 0.78 23.51 -4.43
C HIS A 154 -0.14 22.77 -3.44
N SER A 155 -0.59 23.45 -2.40
CA SER A 155 -1.37 22.86 -1.30
C SER A 155 -2.88 22.97 -1.51
N GLY A 156 -3.36 23.95 -2.29
CA GLY A 156 -4.78 24.26 -2.42
C GLY A 156 -5.40 24.85 -1.14
N ALA A 157 -4.57 25.46 -0.28
CA ALA A 157 -5.05 26.21 0.88
C ALA A 157 -5.86 27.43 0.42
N VAL A 158 -7.05 27.63 0.99
CA VAL A 158 -7.98 28.70 0.57
C VAL A 158 -7.72 29.96 1.37
N HIS A 159 -7.57 31.08 0.66
CA HIS A 159 -7.54 32.43 1.23
C HIS A 159 -8.97 32.93 1.44
N GLN A 160 -9.53 32.72 2.63
CA GLN A 160 -10.94 33.02 2.90
C GLN A 160 -11.31 34.50 2.68
N GLU A 161 -10.37 35.40 2.94
CA GLU A 161 -10.49 36.85 2.73
C GLU A 161 -10.70 37.24 1.26
N THR A 162 -10.33 36.36 0.32
CA THR A 162 -10.46 36.61 -1.12
C THR A 162 -11.78 36.11 -1.71
N LYS A 163 -12.68 35.55 -0.89
CA LYS A 163 -13.93 34.97 -1.37
C LYS A 163 -14.90 36.06 -1.84
N VAL A 164 -15.14 36.12 -3.15
CA VAL A 164 -16.03 37.10 -3.79
C VAL A 164 -17.01 36.42 -4.74
N GLN A 165 -18.10 37.11 -5.09
CA GLN A 165 -19.04 36.64 -6.09
C GLN A 165 -18.55 37.05 -7.48
N GLY A 166 -18.40 36.08 -8.40
CA GLY A 166 -17.70 36.30 -9.66
C GLY A 166 -16.19 36.10 -9.51
N SER A 167 -15.37 36.84 -10.24
CA SER A 167 -13.90 36.63 -10.29
C SER A 167 -13.17 37.30 -9.11
N ALA A 168 -12.25 36.55 -8.48
CA ALA A 168 -11.40 37.00 -7.39
C ALA A 168 -10.10 37.67 -7.86
N ASN A 169 -9.79 37.62 -9.18
CA ASN A 169 -8.60 38.21 -9.80
C ASN A 169 -7.29 37.80 -9.09
N CYS A 170 -7.11 36.50 -8.91
CA CYS A 170 -5.93 35.95 -8.24
C CYS A 170 -4.70 36.07 -9.16
N MET A 171 -3.65 36.72 -8.68
CA MET A 171 -2.34 36.63 -9.33
C MET A 171 -1.74 35.25 -9.04
N PRO A 172 -1.04 34.62 -10.01
CA PRO A 172 -0.19 33.50 -9.68
C PRO A 172 0.88 34.05 -8.74
N THR A 173 0.82 33.69 -7.46
CA THR A 173 1.89 33.98 -6.52
C THR A 173 3.10 33.24 -7.05
N THR A 174 3.94 33.95 -7.79
CA THR A 174 5.21 33.44 -8.28
C THR A 174 5.97 32.95 -7.06
N VAL A 175 6.38 31.69 -7.14
CA VAL A 175 7.27 30.99 -6.21
C VAL A 175 8.30 32.00 -5.69
N ALA A 176 8.19 32.37 -4.42
CA ALA A 176 9.26 33.09 -3.76
C ALA A 176 10.48 32.14 -3.70
N PRO A 177 11.68 32.61 -4.08
CA PRO A 177 12.90 31.79 -4.06
C PRO A 177 13.31 31.34 -2.66
#